data_AF-G5DYG2-F1
#
_entry.id   AF-G5DYG2-F1
#
_cell.length_a   1.000
_cell.length_b   1.000
_cell.length_c   1.000
_cell.angle_alpha   90.00
_cell.angle_beta   90.00
_cell.angle_gamma   90.00
#
_symmetry.space_group_name_H-M   'P 1'
#
loop_
_entity.id
_entity.type
_entity.pdbx_description
1 polymer ?
#
loop_
_entity_poly.entity_id
_entity_poly.type
_entity_poly.pdbx_seq_one_letter_code
_entity_poly.pdbx_strand_id
1 'polypeptide(L)'
;PMWRVTAFIGNNIVVAQIIWEGLWMNCVVQSTGQMQCKMYDSMLALAARALTVICILVALLALLIGIVGAKCTNCIEDENTKAKVSMVSGVVFVVSGILMLIPVCWSANSIIRDFYNPMVVEAQKRELGAALYIGWASSALILLGGGLLCC
;
A
#
# COMPACT_ATOMS: atom_id res chain seq x y z
N PRO A 1 -2.25 -10.13 -1.45
CA PRO A 1 -1.64 -10.63 -0.19
C PRO A 1 -0.09 -10.69 -0.20
N MET A 2 0.60 -9.91 -1.04
CA MET A 2 2.06 -10.02 -1.20
C MET A 2 2.76 -8.80 -0.60
N TRP A 3 2.57 -8.53 0.69
CA TRP A 3 3.25 -7.43 1.38
C TRP A 3 4.61 -7.87 1.94
N ARG A 4 4.67 -9.09 2.47
CA ARG A 4 5.90 -9.74 2.92
C ARG A 4 5.89 -11.17 2.39
N VAL A 5 7.06 -11.65 1.98
CA VAL A 5 7.22 -13.03 1.50
C VAL A 5 8.25 -13.72 2.37
N THR A 6 7.96 -14.93 2.82
CA THR A 6 8.93 -15.78 3.52
C THR A 6 8.96 -17.14 2.85
N ALA A 7 10.12 -17.53 2.37
CA ALA A 7 10.35 -18.89 1.92
C ALA A 7 11.02 -19.65 3.07
N PHE A 8 10.31 -20.61 3.66
CA PHE A 8 10.92 -21.50 4.64
C PHE A 8 11.68 -22.59 3.90
N ILE A 9 12.99 -22.41 3.75
CA ILE A 9 13.93 -23.46 3.32
C ILE A 9 14.80 -23.84 4.53
N GLY A 10 14.26 -24.64 5.45
CA GLY A 10 15.06 -25.29 6.50
C GLY A 10 15.57 -26.66 6.03
N ASN A 11 16.59 -27.23 6.71
CA ASN A 11 17.23 -28.53 6.40
C ASN A 11 16.27 -29.75 6.28
N ASN A 12 14.98 -29.60 6.58
CA ASN A 12 13.98 -30.64 6.37
C ASN A 12 13.10 -30.28 5.15
N ILE A 13 13.46 -30.85 4.01
CA ILE A 13 12.82 -30.68 2.68
C ILE A 13 11.32 -31.04 2.71
N VAL A 14 10.89 -31.85 3.69
CA VAL A 14 9.51 -32.35 3.85
C VAL A 14 8.49 -31.26 4.23
N VAL A 15 8.93 -30.06 4.64
CA VAL A 15 8.05 -28.93 5.06
C VAL A 15 8.40 -27.60 4.39
N ALA A 16 9.04 -27.62 3.22
CA ALA A 16 9.26 -26.41 2.45
C ALA A 16 7.90 -25.75 2.13
N GLN A 17 7.74 -24.52 2.62
CA GLN A 17 6.50 -23.75 2.52
C GLN A 17 6.83 -22.29 2.17
N ILE A 18 6.07 -21.73 1.24
CA ILE A 18 6.15 -20.32 0.87
C ILE A 18 4.95 -19.63 1.50
N ILE A 19 5.23 -18.66 2.39
CA ILE A 19 4.19 -17.87 3.04
C ILE A 19 4.17 -16.47 2.44
N TRP A 20 3.00 -16.07 1.98
CA TRP A 20 2.67 -14.75 1.49
C TRP A 20 1.86 -14.05 2.55
N GLU A 21 2.46 -13.09 3.23
CA GLU A 21 1.76 -12.27 4.21
C GLU A 21 1.21 -11.02 3.52
N GLY A 22 -0.12 -10.93 3.49
CA GLY A 22 -0.83 -9.77 3.02
C GLY A 22 -1.26 -8.87 4.16
N LEU A 23 -1.82 -7.72 3.79
CA LEU A 23 -2.40 -6.84 4.78
C LEU A 23 -3.64 -7.45 5.44
N TRP A 24 -4.49 -8.18 4.70
CA TRP A 24 -5.80 -8.69 5.19
C TRP A 24 -5.87 -10.21 5.38
N MET A 25 -5.05 -10.94 4.63
CA MET A 25 -4.98 -12.40 4.63
C MET A 25 -3.53 -12.84 4.50
N ASN A 26 -3.21 -14.04 4.99
CA ASN A 26 -1.99 -14.75 4.64
C ASN A 26 -2.32 -15.97 3.80
N CYS A 27 -1.40 -16.33 2.91
CA CYS A 27 -1.51 -17.55 2.10
C CYS A 27 -0.24 -18.37 2.27
N VAL A 28 -0.40 -19.67 2.51
CA VAL A 28 0.69 -20.63 2.62
C VAL A 28 0.58 -21.60 1.47
N VAL A 29 1.68 -21.81 0.75
CA VAL A 29 1.80 -22.82 -0.30
C VAL A 29 2.76 -23.89 0.20
N GLN A 30 2.28 -25.13 0.32
CA GLN A 30 3.08 -26.29 0.72
C GLN A 30 3.64 -27.02 -0.51
N SER A 31 4.73 -27.77 -0.32
CA SER A 31 5.38 -28.59 -1.38
C SER A 31 4.47 -29.63 -2.03
N THR A 32 3.35 -30.00 -1.39
CA THR A 32 2.29 -30.86 -1.93
C THR A 32 1.41 -30.16 -2.97
N GLY A 33 1.66 -28.88 -3.28
CA GLY A 33 0.89 -28.06 -4.21
C GLY A 33 -0.40 -27.48 -3.61
N GLN A 34 -0.70 -27.78 -2.34
CA GLN A 34 -1.87 -27.23 -1.66
C GLN A 34 -1.62 -25.77 -1.25
N MET A 35 -2.54 -24.88 -1.64
CA MET A 35 -2.56 -23.47 -1.25
C MET A 35 -3.68 -23.27 -0.23
N GLN A 36 -3.33 -22.79 0.95
CA GLN A 36 -4.29 -22.43 2.00
C GLN A 36 -4.16 -20.94 2.30
N CYS A 37 -5.24 -20.19 2.08
CA CYS A 37 -5.33 -18.79 2.48
C CYS A 37 -6.23 -18.66 3.71
N LYS A 38 -5.76 -17.94 4.71
CA LYS A 38 -6.53 -17.62 5.91
C LYS A 38 -6.62 -16.10 6.07
N MET A 39 -7.83 -15.60 6.32
CA MET A 39 -8.02 -14.21 6.72
C MET A 39 -7.50 -14.03 8.15
N TYR A 40 -6.89 -12.89 8.44
CA TYR A 40 -6.48 -12.60 9.81
C TYR A 40 -7.71 -12.28 10.68
N ASP A 41 -8.05 -13.18 11.60
CA ASP A 41 -9.18 -13.03 12.54
C ASP A 41 -8.94 -11.95 13.62
N SER A 42 -7.71 -11.42 13.76
CA SER A 42 -7.32 -10.55 14.88
C SER A 42 -6.62 -9.25 14.46
N MET A 43 -6.89 -8.19 15.23
CA MET A 43 -6.61 -6.78 14.94
C MET A 43 -5.15 -6.31 15.12
N LEU A 44 -4.17 -7.19 15.26
CA LEU A 44 -2.83 -6.83 15.75
C LEU A 44 -1.98 -5.99 14.76
N ALA A 45 -2.41 -5.84 13.50
CA ALA A 45 -1.77 -4.99 12.49
C ALA A 45 -2.61 -3.74 12.11
N LEU A 46 -3.34 -3.19 13.09
CA LEU A 46 -4.34 -2.11 12.88
C LEU A 46 -3.75 -0.84 12.26
N ALA A 47 -2.54 -0.43 12.65
CA ALA A 47 -1.99 0.86 12.24
C ALA A 47 -1.75 0.94 10.72
N ALA A 48 -1.10 -0.06 10.12
CA ALA A 48 -0.85 -0.08 8.68
C ALA A 48 -2.16 -0.26 7.88
N ARG A 49 -3.08 -1.10 8.36
CA ARG A 49 -4.42 -1.28 7.77
C ARG A 49 -5.21 0.02 7.77
N ALA A 50 -5.36 0.64 8.92
CA ALA A 50 -6.12 1.88 9.09
C ALA A 50 -5.54 3.00 8.24
N LEU A 51 -4.20 3.20 8.24
CA LEU A 51 -3.57 4.20 7.38
C LEU A 51 -3.88 3.94 5.90
N THR A 52 -3.72 2.72 5.40
CA THR A 52 -4.00 2.44 3.97
C THR A 52 -5.46 2.69 3.60
N VAL A 53 -6.41 2.35 4.47
CA VAL A 53 -7.84 2.62 4.24
C VAL A 53 -8.12 4.11 4.25
N ILE A 54 -7.58 4.85 5.22
CA ILE A 54 -7.73 6.31 5.30
C ILE A 54 -7.15 6.97 4.04
N CYS A 55 -5.98 6.54 3.56
CA CYS A 55 -5.38 7.06 2.32
C CYS A 55 -6.32 6.87 1.12
N ILE A 56 -6.91 5.68 0.98
CA ILE A 56 -7.85 5.38 -0.11
C ILE A 56 -9.08 6.28 -0.04
N LEU A 57 -9.64 6.48 1.16
CA LEU A 57 -10.80 7.36 1.36
C LEU A 57 -10.47 8.82 1.03
N VAL A 58 -9.31 9.31 1.48
CA VAL A 58 -8.86 10.68 1.18
C VAL A 58 -8.58 10.86 -0.32
N ALA A 59 -7.97 9.87 -0.98
CA ALA A 59 -7.76 9.89 -2.44
C ALA A 59 -9.08 9.90 -3.21
N LEU A 60 -10.08 9.12 -2.77
CA LEU A 60 -11.42 9.12 -3.36
C LEU A 60 -12.10 10.49 -3.20
N LEU A 61 -12.01 11.10 -2.01
CA LEU A 61 -12.54 12.45 -1.80
C LEU A 61 -11.82 13.47 -2.69
N ALA A 62 -10.50 13.39 -2.81
CA ALA A 62 -9.72 14.26 -3.71
C ALA A 62 -10.16 14.11 -5.17
N LEU A 63 -10.42 12.88 -5.63
CA LEU A 63 -10.92 12.59 -6.97
C LEU A 63 -12.30 13.23 -7.21
N LEU A 64 -13.23 13.07 -6.27
CA LEU A 64 -14.57 13.65 -6.38
C LEU A 64 -14.52 15.18 -6.46
N ILE A 65 -13.69 15.81 -5.64
CA ILE A 65 -13.46 17.28 -5.67
C ILE A 65 -12.85 17.68 -7.03
N GLY A 66 -11.90 16.90 -7.55
CA GLY A 66 -11.27 17.13 -8.85
C GLY A 66 -12.26 17.04 -10.02
N ILE A 67 -13.20 16.09 -10.00
CA ILE A 67 -14.24 15.94 -11.02
C ILE A 67 -15.17 17.17 -11.03
N VAL A 68 -15.49 17.72 -9.85
CA VAL A 68 -16.30 18.95 -9.72
C VAL A 68 -15.54 20.18 -10.24
N GLY A 69 -14.22 20.22 -10.04
CA GLY A 69 -13.33 21.28 -10.55
C GLY A 69 -13.01 21.19 -12.05
N ALA A 70 -13.34 20.08 -12.72
CA ALA A 70 -13.02 19.87 -14.12
C ALA A 70 -13.83 20.80 -15.05
N LYS A 71 -13.19 21.27 -16.14
CA LYS A 71 -13.85 22.13 -17.14
C LYS A 71 -15.05 21.45 -17.82
N CYS A 72 -15.02 20.12 -17.93
CA CYS A 72 -16.09 19.33 -18.54
C CYS A 72 -17.34 19.18 -17.65
N THR A 73 -17.27 19.58 -16.37
CA THR A 73 -18.36 19.45 -15.40
C THR A 73 -19.01 20.80 -15.17
N ASN A 74 -20.33 20.92 -15.37
CA ASN A 74 -21.07 22.17 -15.18
C ASN A 74 -21.70 22.32 -13.79
N CYS A 75 -21.02 21.85 -12.73
CA CYS A 75 -21.47 22.02 -11.34
C CYS A 75 -21.18 23.42 -10.78
N ILE A 76 -20.19 24.12 -11.37
CA ILE A 76 -19.75 25.46 -10.96
C ILE A 76 -19.63 26.30 -12.25
N GLU A 77 -20.31 27.43 -12.30
CA GLU A 77 -20.26 28.34 -13.46
C GLU A 77 -19.04 29.28 -13.42
N ASP A 78 -18.55 29.63 -12.23
CA ASP A 78 -17.41 30.53 -12.06
C ASP A 78 -16.06 29.82 -12.30
N GLU A 79 -15.32 30.27 -13.33
CA GLU A 79 -14.01 29.69 -13.70
C GLU A 79 -12.95 29.88 -12.61
N ASN A 80 -12.97 30.99 -11.87
CA ASN A 80 -12.01 31.24 -10.78
C ASN A 80 -12.22 30.26 -9.63
N THR A 81 -13.47 29.96 -9.29
CA THR A 81 -13.82 28.97 -8.28
C THR A 81 -13.46 27.57 -8.75
N LYS A 82 -13.67 27.23 -10.03
CA LYS A 82 -13.21 25.95 -10.61
C LYS A 82 -11.70 25.75 -10.48
N ALA A 83 -10.91 26.77 -10.80
CA ALA A 83 -9.45 26.73 -10.66
C ALA A 83 -9.01 26.50 -9.22
N LYS A 84 -9.63 27.21 -8.25
CA LYS A 84 -9.34 27.03 -6.82
C LYS A 84 -9.72 25.63 -6.32
N VAL A 85 -10.86 25.09 -6.77
CA VAL A 85 -11.31 23.74 -6.40
C VAL A 85 -10.35 22.67 -6.95
N SER A 86 -9.89 22.83 -8.20
CA SER A 86 -8.86 21.96 -8.79
C SER A 86 -7.56 22.00 -8.00
N MET A 87 -7.09 23.19 -7.62
CA MET A 87 -5.88 23.36 -6.81
C MET A 87 -6.01 22.67 -5.44
N VAL A 88 -7.16 22.81 -4.77
CA VAL A 88 -7.43 22.12 -3.49
C VAL A 88 -7.43 20.61 -3.67
N SER A 89 -8.06 20.08 -4.73
CA SER A 89 -8.01 18.64 -5.05
C SER A 89 -6.57 18.16 -5.22
N GLY A 90 -5.73 18.91 -5.94
CA GLY A 90 -4.31 18.61 -6.11
C GLY A 90 -3.56 18.51 -4.77
N VAL A 91 -3.75 19.48 -3.86
CA VAL A 91 -3.12 19.47 -2.54
C VAL A 91 -3.56 18.25 -1.73
N VAL A 92 -4.85 17.92 -1.74
CA VAL A 92 -5.37 16.73 -1.04
C VAL A 92 -4.82 15.43 -1.64
N PHE A 93 -4.66 15.36 -2.96
CA PHE A 93 -3.99 14.24 -3.62
C PHE A 93 -2.52 14.10 -3.18
N VAL A 94 -1.77 15.20 -3.13
CA VAL A 94 -0.38 15.18 -2.64
C VAL A 94 -0.31 14.66 -1.20
N VAL A 95 -1.16 15.17 -0.32
CA VAL A 95 -1.22 14.72 1.09
C VAL A 95 -1.57 13.23 1.17
N SER A 96 -2.52 12.75 0.36
CA SER A 96 -2.86 11.32 0.29
C SER A 96 -1.69 10.46 -0.19
N GLY A 97 -0.96 10.92 -1.21
CA GLY A 97 0.24 10.25 -1.72
C GLY A 97 1.33 10.09 -0.67
N ILE A 98 1.57 11.13 0.14
CA ILE A 98 2.51 11.10 1.28
C ILE A 98 2.03 10.12 2.35
N LEU A 99 0.75 10.19 2.73
CA LEU A 99 0.16 9.30 3.72
C LEU A 99 0.26 7.82 3.31
N MET A 100 0.14 7.51 2.02
CA MET A 100 0.30 6.16 1.48
C MET A 100 1.77 5.71 1.46
N LEU A 101 2.71 6.64 1.28
CA LEU A 101 4.14 6.34 1.28
C LEU A 101 4.63 5.87 2.65
N ILE A 102 4.10 6.46 3.74
CA ILE A 102 4.48 6.14 5.13
C ILE A 102 4.37 4.63 5.46
N PRO A 103 3.19 3.97 5.34
CA PRO A 103 3.05 2.56 5.67
C PRO A 103 3.84 1.64 4.73
N VAL A 104 4.02 2.01 3.47
CA VAL A 104 4.82 1.23 2.50
C VAL A 104 6.30 1.28 2.87
N CYS A 105 6.85 2.48 3.09
CA CYS A 105 8.24 2.67 3.50
C CYS A 105 8.52 2.08 4.88
N TRP A 106 7.60 2.23 5.83
CA TRP A 106 7.72 1.62 7.16
C TRP A 106 7.76 0.09 7.06
N SER A 107 6.85 -0.51 6.29
CA SER A 107 6.81 -1.96 6.08
C SER A 107 8.10 -2.45 5.43
N ALA A 108 8.58 -1.78 4.38
CA ALA A 108 9.84 -2.11 3.73
C ALA A 108 11.04 -2.01 4.70
N ASN A 109 11.15 -0.92 5.48
CA ASN A 109 12.21 -0.75 6.47
C ASN A 109 12.17 -1.84 7.55
N SER A 110 10.98 -2.26 8.00
CA SER A 110 10.85 -3.36 8.97
C SER A 110 11.37 -4.69 8.43
N ILE A 111 11.10 -4.99 7.16
CA ILE A 111 11.57 -6.21 6.48
C ILE A 111 13.10 -6.18 6.32
N ILE A 112 13.64 -5.04 5.89
CA ILE A 112 15.09 -4.87 5.71
C ILE A 112 15.81 -5.00 7.05
N ARG A 113 15.28 -4.38 8.12
CA ARG A 113 15.85 -4.52 9.47
C ARG A 113 15.82 -5.96 9.97
N ASP A 114 14.73 -6.67 9.75
CA ASP A 114 14.61 -8.10 10.10
C ASP A 114 15.65 -8.94 9.34
N PHE A 115 15.93 -8.61 8.08
CA PHE A 115 16.90 -9.34 7.25
C PHE A 115 18.34 -9.22 7.76
N TYR A 116 18.73 -8.04 8.27
CA TYR A 116 20.08 -7.79 8.81
C TYR A 116 20.22 -8.10 10.31
N ASN A 117 19.14 -8.50 11.00
CA ASN A 117 19.19 -8.80 12.42
C ASN A 117 19.78 -10.20 12.68
N PRO A 118 20.93 -10.31 13.37
CA PRO A 118 21.60 -11.60 13.62
C PRO A 118 20.80 -12.53 14.54
N MET A 119 19.80 -12.01 15.26
CA MET A 119 18.91 -12.81 16.11
C MET A 119 17.82 -13.56 15.31
N VAL A 120 17.67 -13.28 14.02
CA VAL A 120 16.66 -13.92 13.15
C VAL A 120 17.26 -15.13 12.48
N VAL A 121 16.62 -16.29 12.65
CA VAL A 121 17.02 -17.54 11.99
C VAL A 121 16.93 -17.37 10.48
N GLU A 122 17.90 -17.88 9.72
CA GLU A 122 17.94 -17.71 8.25
C GLU A 122 16.66 -18.20 7.57
N ALA A 123 16.05 -19.27 8.07
CA ALA A 123 14.78 -19.81 7.59
C ALA A 123 13.56 -18.89 7.82
N GLN A 124 13.70 -17.83 8.62
CA GLN A 124 12.66 -16.83 8.88
C GLN A 124 12.97 -15.46 8.24
N LYS A 125 14.03 -15.36 7.44
CA LYS A 125 14.33 -14.13 6.70
C LYS A 125 13.16 -13.80 5.77
N ARG A 126 12.74 -12.54 5.81
CA ARG A 126 11.60 -12.01 5.07
C ARG A 126 12.09 -11.22 3.88
N GLU A 127 11.43 -11.39 2.74
CA GLU A 127 11.66 -10.66 1.51
C GLU A 127 10.56 -9.63 1.25
N LEU A 128 10.90 -8.63 0.44
CA LEU A 128 9.97 -7.58 0.01
C LEU A 128 8.92 -8.17 -0.93
N GLY A 129 7.65 -8.07 -0.56
CA GLY A 129 6.56 -8.55 -1.41
C GLY A 129 6.24 -7.59 -2.57
N ALA A 130 5.67 -8.14 -3.64
CA ALA A 130 5.28 -7.40 -4.85
C ALA A 130 4.37 -6.18 -4.57
N ALA A 131 3.53 -6.24 -3.54
CA ALA A 131 2.61 -5.16 -3.20
C ALA A 131 3.31 -3.89 -2.72
N LEU A 132 4.53 -3.99 -2.17
CA LEU A 132 5.31 -2.80 -1.76
C LEU A 132 5.76 -1.98 -2.97
N TYR A 133 6.20 -2.65 -4.04
CA TYR A 133 6.55 -1.99 -5.30
C TYR A 133 5.36 -1.29 -5.95
N ILE A 134 4.19 -1.95 -5.94
CA ILE A 134 2.94 -1.35 -6.41
C ILE A 134 2.59 -0.14 -5.53
N GLY A 135 2.75 -0.24 -4.21
CA GLY A 135 2.50 0.88 -3.30
C GLY A 135 3.39 2.11 -3.58
N TRP A 136 4.68 1.90 -3.86
CA TRP A 136 5.57 2.99 -4.29
C TRP A 136 5.16 3.59 -5.64
N ALA A 137 4.85 2.76 -6.63
CA ALA A 137 4.40 3.24 -7.93
C ALA A 137 3.09 4.04 -7.82
N SER A 138 2.12 3.55 -7.04
CA SER A 138 0.85 4.24 -6.79
C SER A 138 1.07 5.58 -6.08
N SER A 139 1.91 5.63 -5.03
CA SER A 139 2.22 6.87 -4.33
C SER A 139 2.89 7.90 -5.26
N ALA A 140 3.85 7.46 -6.08
CA ALA A 140 4.50 8.33 -7.06
C ALA A 140 3.52 8.90 -8.10
N LEU A 141 2.63 8.05 -8.64
CA LEU A 141 1.61 8.49 -9.59
C LEU A 141 0.61 9.47 -8.96
N ILE A 142 0.20 9.24 -7.70
CA ILE A 142 -0.69 10.14 -6.97
C ILE A 142 -0.01 11.49 -6.70
N LEU A 143 1.28 11.49 -6.33
CA LEU A 143 2.04 12.72 -6.11
C LEU A 143 2.20 13.53 -7.40
N LEU A 144 2.54 12.87 -8.51
CA LEU A 144 2.64 13.52 -9.82
C LEU A 144 1.28 14.06 -10.28
N GLY A 145 0.21 13.26 -10.14
CA GLY A 145 -1.14 13.68 -10.48
C GLY A 145 -1.62 14.87 -9.64
N GLY A 146 -1.37 14.85 -8.33
CA GLY A 146 -1.67 15.96 -7.44
C GLY A 146 -0.86 17.22 -7.76
N GLY A 147 0.44 17.07 -8.05
CA GLY A 147 1.30 18.17 -8.47
C GLY A 147 0.85 18.82 -9.78
N LEU A 148 0.42 18.02 -10.77
CA LEU A 148 -0.12 18.53 -12.02
C LEU A 148 -1.46 19.27 -11.84
N LEU A 149 -2.29 18.86 -10.88
CA LEU A 149 -3.56 19.53 -10.55
C LEU A 149 -3.38 20.83 -9.74
N CYS A 150 -2.23 20.98 -9.07
CA CYS A 150 -1.89 22.20 -8.33
C CYS A 150 -1.37 23.34 -9.22
N CYS A 151 -0.86 23.01 -10.41
CA CYS A 151 -0.34 23.96 -11.40
C CYS A 151 -1.46 24.42 -12.35
#